data_AF-A0A9D1YDB2-F1
#
_entry.id   AF-A0A9D1YDB2-F1
#
_cell.length_a   1.000
_cell.length_b   1.000
_cell.length_c   1.000
_cell.angle_alpha   90.00
_cell.angle_beta   90.00
_cell.angle_gamma   90.00
#
_symmetry.space_group_name_H-M   'P 1'
#
loop_
_entity.id
_entity.type
_entity.pdbx_description
1 polymer ?
#
loop_
_entity_poly.entity_id
_entity_poly.type
_entity_poly.pdbx_seq_one_letter_code
_entity_poly.pdbx_strand_id
1 'polypeptide(L)'
;MEKLVRENLGRTWFLCGEMTMDSAMAVLLLLASWERALARCREAQSAPGGSFLELVGEEVLRLYLGGVEPDGDWEGLPPPQLPAKYRLCLQELRAVSLDRRPVYLAHVIGGVGTRALAGSIGCPQEEAEGLIKRAERDVIESHGSMDKTQRAALVRLFTEFKSPQSGAFQAMAVPPRLEEALRHRLKLRQGGGKNPGKDVTPMEKKQGLGMVPGNQRKTKGKSALAVKAGVACAAVAAVAVGAVLLFQRLGVTAQAASTTTYEVAAVSYGDVDTTISGSGTLTPLSQDTLTAAGPVTLTAVNCAAGDTVGSGTVIATAEDAAGETVEYTAPYDCVVLEIPVAAEDQLAAGEEVAMVMGTDGFTMGIAVDEQDIGLIQVGQEAAFTIDAVEDGEVTGAISQVSYNGSSNGSATACQITAQIGYVEGVYPGMSASAQIVVEESGEGLLVPVEAVQTSGDDSFLYLAPSDGEEGAEYEEGDIDLSELTQVTVETGDSDGSYLLVTCDELSEGDLILVPHLTSTATGSGGEEGGLGGFSGMPGGMDFGDFDFSNFDPSTMPQGGSFPGMGGGNV
;
A
#
# COMPACT_ATOMS: atom_id res chain seq x y z
N MET A 1 -27.45 20.34 -1.04
CA MET A 1 -27.11 21.33 0.00
C MET A 1 -26.45 20.70 1.22
N GLU A 2 -27.09 19.79 1.97
CA GLU A 2 -26.43 19.16 3.13
C GLU A 2 -25.19 18.34 2.76
N LYS A 3 -25.25 17.63 1.61
CA LYS A 3 -24.08 16.95 1.02
C LYS A 3 -22.93 17.95 0.75
N LEU A 4 -23.23 19.06 0.07
CA LEU A 4 -22.26 20.12 -0.21
C LEU A 4 -21.63 20.72 1.05
N VAL A 5 -22.43 20.99 2.10
CA VAL A 5 -21.94 21.49 3.40
C VAL A 5 -20.99 20.47 4.03
N ARG A 6 -21.36 19.19 4.05
CA ARG A 6 -20.54 18.12 4.63
C ARG A 6 -19.20 17.96 3.91
N GLU A 7 -19.22 18.03 2.58
CA GLU A 7 -18.03 17.77 1.76
C GLU A 7 -17.08 18.96 1.69
N ASN A 8 -17.59 20.19 1.69
CA ASN A 8 -16.79 21.37 1.33
C ASN A 8 -16.52 22.33 2.50
N LEU A 9 -17.32 22.30 3.58
CA LEU A 9 -17.24 23.33 4.63
C LEU A 9 -15.87 23.38 5.31
N GLY A 10 -15.33 22.23 5.72
CA GLY A 10 -14.00 22.16 6.37
C GLY A 10 -12.89 22.66 5.45
N ARG A 11 -12.96 22.32 4.17
CA ARG A 11 -11.97 22.73 3.16
C ARG A 11 -12.03 24.22 2.88
N THR A 12 -13.23 24.79 2.73
CA THR A 12 -13.40 26.25 2.59
C THR A 12 -12.97 26.98 3.86
N TRP A 13 -13.27 26.44 5.04
CA TRP A 13 -12.86 27.03 6.34
C TRP A 13 -11.35 27.12 6.44
N PHE A 14 -10.65 26.05 6.08
CA PHE A 14 -9.20 26.02 6.02
C PHE A 14 -8.63 27.02 5.01
N LEU A 15 -9.13 27.01 3.77
CA LEU A 15 -8.69 27.93 2.72
C LEU A 15 -8.81 29.39 3.17
N CYS A 16 -9.97 29.78 3.70
CA CYS A 16 -10.20 31.16 4.15
C CYS A 16 -9.28 31.54 5.32
N GLY A 17 -9.03 30.61 6.25
CA GLY A 17 -8.11 30.82 7.37
C GLY A 17 -6.66 31.00 6.92
N GLU A 18 -6.18 30.18 5.99
CA GLU A 18 -4.79 30.32 5.49
C GLU A 18 -4.58 31.56 4.63
N MET A 19 -5.61 32.01 3.90
CA MET A 19 -5.51 33.25 3.11
C MET A 19 -5.49 34.50 3.99
N THR A 20 -6.31 34.53 5.03
CA THR A 20 -6.50 35.72 5.88
C THR A 20 -5.57 35.76 7.09
N MET A 21 -5.10 34.60 7.57
CA MET A 21 -4.39 34.44 8.84
C MET A 21 -5.15 35.02 10.05
N ASP A 22 -6.48 35.22 9.90
CA ASP A 22 -7.37 35.82 10.89
C ASP A 22 -8.71 35.08 10.86
N SER A 23 -9.10 34.50 12.00
CA SER A 23 -10.30 33.66 12.08
C SER A 23 -11.61 34.44 11.87
N ALA A 24 -11.67 35.71 12.26
CA ALA A 24 -12.85 36.54 12.04
C ALA A 24 -13.00 36.89 10.55
N MET A 25 -11.91 37.30 9.91
CA MET A 25 -11.91 37.58 8.46
C MET A 25 -12.16 36.32 7.63
N ALA A 26 -11.66 35.16 8.06
CA ALA A 26 -11.92 33.88 7.42
C ALA A 26 -13.42 33.52 7.42
N VAL A 27 -14.15 33.82 8.51
CA VAL A 27 -15.60 33.59 8.58
C VAL A 27 -16.33 34.45 7.57
N LEU A 28 -16.01 35.75 7.52
CA LEU A 28 -16.65 36.68 6.59
C LEU A 28 -16.42 36.24 5.14
N LEU A 29 -15.18 35.88 4.81
CA LEU A 29 -14.79 35.41 3.50
C LEU A 29 -15.53 34.11 3.11
N LEU A 30 -15.64 33.16 4.05
CA LEU A 30 -16.36 31.91 3.84
C LEU A 30 -17.86 32.13 3.60
N LEU A 31 -18.52 32.92 4.45
CA LEU A 31 -19.97 33.15 4.33
C LEU A 31 -20.30 33.86 3.01
N ALA A 32 -19.54 34.92 2.68
CA ALA A 32 -19.75 35.69 1.46
C ALA A 32 -19.47 34.87 0.19
N SER A 33 -18.42 34.05 0.19
CA SER A 33 -18.08 33.20 -0.97
C SER A 33 -19.14 32.13 -1.22
N TRP A 34 -19.65 31.48 -0.18
CA TRP A 34 -20.73 30.50 -0.30
C TRP A 34 -22.02 31.11 -0.82
N GLU A 35 -22.39 32.31 -0.35
CA GLU A 35 -23.57 33.02 -0.83
C GLU A 35 -23.45 33.36 -2.33
N ARG A 36 -22.30 33.89 -2.76
CA ARG A 36 -22.06 34.24 -4.17
C ARG A 36 -22.00 33.01 -5.07
N ALA A 37 -21.32 31.95 -4.64
CA ALA A 37 -21.24 30.71 -5.41
C ALA A 37 -22.64 30.12 -5.64
N LEU A 38 -23.49 30.10 -4.60
CA LEU A 38 -24.86 29.59 -4.72
C LEU A 38 -25.78 30.52 -5.52
N ALA A 39 -25.59 31.84 -5.44
CA ALA A 39 -26.30 32.77 -6.30
C ALA A 39 -25.98 32.49 -7.77
N ARG A 40 -24.69 32.30 -8.11
CA ARG A 40 -24.25 31.90 -9.45
C ARG A 40 -24.88 30.58 -9.90
N CYS A 41 -24.93 29.57 -9.04
CA CYS A 41 -25.61 28.30 -9.36
C CYS A 41 -27.12 28.47 -9.61
N ARG A 42 -27.78 29.40 -8.92
CA ARG A 42 -29.23 29.66 -9.08
C ARG A 42 -29.55 30.47 -10.33
N GLU A 43 -28.64 31.34 -10.74
CA GLU A 43 -28.81 32.24 -11.88
C GLU A 43 -28.31 31.63 -13.20
N ALA A 44 -27.50 30.56 -13.13
CA ALA A 44 -26.98 29.87 -14.31
C ALA A 44 -28.10 29.20 -15.13
N GLN A 45 -28.11 29.46 -16.44
CA GLN A 45 -29.06 28.86 -17.38
C GLN A 45 -28.68 27.42 -17.78
N SER A 46 -27.42 27.03 -17.57
CA SER A 46 -26.87 25.69 -17.78
C SER A 46 -26.07 25.29 -16.54
N ALA A 47 -25.84 23.99 -16.34
CA ALA A 47 -24.98 23.52 -15.27
C ALA A 47 -23.59 24.19 -15.40
N PRO A 48 -23.06 24.82 -14.33
CA PRO A 48 -21.71 25.35 -14.37
C PRO A 48 -20.72 24.19 -14.63
N GLY A 49 -19.75 24.40 -15.53
CA GLY A 49 -18.84 23.36 -16.00
C GLY A 49 -17.74 22.93 -15.02
N GLY A 50 -17.90 23.19 -13.72
CA GLY A 50 -16.91 22.92 -12.68
C GLY A 50 -17.56 22.48 -11.37
N SER A 51 -16.76 21.93 -10.45
CA SER A 51 -17.25 21.45 -9.15
C SER A 51 -17.76 22.61 -8.28
N PHE A 52 -18.64 22.32 -7.31
CA PHE A 52 -19.07 23.36 -6.36
C PHE A 52 -17.88 23.90 -5.54
N LEU A 53 -16.86 23.07 -5.29
CA LEU A 53 -15.62 23.48 -4.62
C LEU A 53 -14.88 24.55 -5.43
N GLU A 54 -14.72 24.32 -6.73
CA GLU A 54 -14.08 25.28 -7.65
C GLU A 54 -14.81 26.62 -7.68
N LEU A 55 -16.15 26.59 -7.76
CA LEU A 55 -16.97 27.82 -7.73
C LEU A 55 -16.79 28.61 -6.42
N VAL A 56 -16.76 27.92 -5.28
CA VAL A 56 -16.52 28.56 -3.98
C VAL A 56 -15.08 29.08 -3.90
N GLY A 57 -14.09 28.31 -4.34
CA GLY A 57 -12.69 28.72 -4.36
C GLY A 57 -12.44 29.96 -5.21
N GLU A 58 -13.11 30.06 -6.36
CA GLU A 58 -13.10 31.22 -7.25
C GLU A 58 -13.65 32.47 -6.54
N GLU A 59 -14.79 32.34 -5.85
CA GLU A 59 -15.38 33.44 -5.09
C GLU A 59 -14.56 33.83 -3.87
N VAL A 60 -13.93 32.86 -3.18
CA VAL A 60 -12.99 33.12 -2.08
C VAL A 60 -11.83 33.98 -2.59
N LEU A 61 -11.20 33.62 -3.71
CA LEU A 61 -10.08 34.38 -4.26
C LEU A 61 -10.52 35.80 -4.67
N ARG A 62 -11.65 35.94 -5.36
CA ARG A 62 -12.18 37.25 -5.75
C ARG A 62 -12.47 38.15 -4.57
N LEU A 63 -13.11 37.61 -3.53
CA LEU A 63 -13.46 38.34 -2.33
C LEU A 63 -12.21 38.69 -1.50
N TYR A 64 -11.22 37.82 -1.48
CA TYR A 64 -9.94 38.10 -0.83
C TYR A 64 -9.23 39.29 -1.50
N LEU A 65 -9.19 39.32 -2.83
CA LEU A 65 -8.56 40.40 -3.60
C LEU A 65 -9.39 41.70 -3.60
N GLY A 66 -10.71 41.59 -3.61
CA GLY A 66 -11.65 42.72 -3.63
C GLY A 66 -12.02 43.28 -2.27
N GLY A 67 -11.68 42.58 -1.18
CA GLY A 67 -12.11 42.88 0.18
C GLY A 67 -13.51 42.34 0.51
N VAL A 68 -13.73 42.08 1.80
CA VAL A 68 -15.02 41.63 2.35
C VAL A 68 -15.51 42.66 3.35
N GLU A 69 -16.80 43.01 3.27
CA GLU A 69 -17.41 43.92 4.25
C GLU A 69 -17.48 43.25 5.63
N PRO A 70 -17.10 43.97 6.71
CA PRO A 70 -17.21 43.44 8.06
C PRO A 70 -18.69 43.26 8.44
N ASP A 71 -19.08 42.04 8.80
CA ASP A 71 -20.46 41.71 9.18
C ASP A 71 -20.52 40.74 10.38
N GLY A 72 -21.04 41.24 11.50
CA GLY A 72 -21.15 40.51 12.76
C GLY A 72 -19.85 40.47 13.58
N ASP A 73 -19.98 39.98 14.82
CA ASP A 73 -18.87 39.83 15.76
C ASP A 73 -18.39 38.38 15.82
N TRP A 74 -17.16 38.15 15.36
CA TRP A 74 -16.53 36.83 15.22
C TRP A 74 -15.24 36.69 16.04
N GLU A 75 -15.03 37.55 17.04
CA GLU A 75 -13.84 37.49 17.89
C GLU A 75 -13.77 36.18 18.71
N GLY A 76 -12.55 35.73 18.99
CA GLY A 76 -12.29 34.58 19.87
C GLY A 76 -12.55 33.20 19.25
N LEU A 77 -12.76 33.11 17.94
CA LEU A 77 -12.84 31.82 17.25
C LEU A 77 -11.45 31.14 17.15
N PRO A 78 -11.39 29.81 17.31
CA PRO A 78 -10.15 29.09 17.07
C PRO A 78 -9.81 29.09 15.56
N PRO A 79 -8.51 29.17 15.20
CA PRO A 79 -8.10 29.04 13.81
C PRO A 79 -8.40 27.63 13.28
N PRO A 80 -8.56 27.46 11.95
CA PRO A 80 -8.67 26.14 11.36
C PRO A 80 -7.42 25.32 11.66
N GLN A 81 -7.60 24.06 12.06
CA GLN A 81 -6.49 23.15 12.38
C GLN A 81 -6.63 21.88 11.54
N LEU A 82 -5.53 21.53 10.86
CA LEU A 82 -5.40 20.25 10.17
C LEU A 82 -5.01 19.14 11.15
N PRO A 83 -5.36 17.87 10.85
CA PRO A 83 -4.79 16.72 11.53
C PRO A 83 -3.26 16.76 11.52
N ALA A 84 -2.63 16.27 12.60
CA ALA A 84 -1.18 16.34 12.80
C ALA A 84 -0.36 15.73 11.64
N LYS A 85 -0.91 14.72 10.95
CA LYS A 85 -0.25 14.10 9.80
C LYS A 85 0.00 15.06 8.62
N TYR A 86 -0.82 16.10 8.44
CA TYR A 86 -0.66 17.09 7.34
C TYR A 86 0.14 18.32 7.73
N ARG A 87 0.83 18.29 8.88
CA ARG A 87 1.61 19.44 9.37
C ARG A 87 2.75 19.82 8.40
N LEU A 88 3.32 18.83 7.71
CA LEU A 88 4.33 19.06 6.68
C LEU A 88 3.73 19.74 5.44
N CYS A 89 2.56 19.30 4.94
CA CYS A 89 1.85 19.99 3.85
C CYS A 89 1.60 21.47 4.16
N LEU A 90 1.25 21.79 5.41
CA LEU A 90 1.01 23.17 5.83
C LEU A 90 2.29 24.02 5.82
N GLN A 91 3.43 23.42 6.15
CA GLN A 91 4.72 24.12 6.10
C GLN A 91 5.06 24.50 4.66
N GLU A 92 4.82 23.60 3.70
CA GLU A 92 5.03 23.84 2.26
C GLU A 92 4.14 24.94 1.71
N LEU A 93 2.84 24.89 1.99
CA LEU A 93 1.90 25.93 1.58
C LEU A 93 2.30 27.32 2.09
N ARG A 94 2.93 27.38 3.27
CA ARG A 94 3.40 28.62 3.89
C ARG A 94 4.80 29.03 3.46
N ALA A 95 5.56 28.16 2.79
CA ALA A 95 6.84 28.50 2.18
C ALA A 95 6.65 29.40 0.94
N VAL A 96 5.52 29.25 0.25
CA VAL A 96 5.16 30.09 -0.91
C VAL A 96 5.13 31.57 -0.54
N SER A 97 5.76 32.38 -1.38
CA SER A 97 5.81 33.83 -1.26
C SER A 97 4.42 34.49 -1.13
N LEU A 98 4.30 35.52 -0.28
CA LEU A 98 3.00 36.13 0.10
C LEU A 98 2.23 36.72 -1.09
N ASP A 99 2.93 37.16 -2.14
CA ASP A 99 2.34 37.70 -3.38
C ASP A 99 1.62 36.62 -4.22
N ARG A 100 2.04 35.36 -4.10
CA ARG A 100 1.54 34.24 -4.92
C ARG A 100 0.68 33.27 -4.14
N ARG A 101 0.86 33.25 -2.82
CA ARG A 101 0.18 32.34 -1.90
C ARG A 101 -1.35 32.33 -2.06
N PRO A 102 -2.06 33.47 -2.22
CA PRO A 102 -3.51 33.45 -2.40
C PRO A 102 -3.95 32.68 -3.66
N VAL A 103 -3.23 32.88 -4.77
CA VAL A 103 -3.50 32.19 -6.04
C VAL A 103 -3.18 30.70 -5.92
N TYR A 104 -2.05 30.38 -5.29
CA TYR A 104 -1.64 28.99 -5.07
C TYR A 104 -2.57 28.21 -4.13
N LEU A 105 -3.02 28.83 -3.03
CA LEU A 105 -3.99 28.23 -2.10
C LEU A 105 -5.35 28.01 -2.78
N ALA A 106 -5.82 28.97 -3.59
CA ALA A 106 -7.04 28.81 -4.36
C ALA A 106 -6.94 27.65 -5.37
N HIS A 107 -5.77 27.46 -6.00
CA HIS A 107 -5.52 26.32 -6.87
C HIS A 107 -5.52 24.98 -6.11
N VAL A 108 -4.64 24.84 -5.12
CA VAL A 108 -4.35 23.58 -4.42
C VAL A 108 -5.49 23.15 -3.48
N ILE A 109 -6.03 24.09 -2.70
CA ILE A 109 -7.07 23.80 -1.72
C ILE A 109 -8.45 24.11 -2.31
N GLY A 110 -8.59 25.22 -3.03
CA GLY A 110 -9.86 25.62 -3.63
C GLY A 110 -10.24 24.83 -4.89
N GLY A 111 -9.33 24.02 -5.45
CA GLY A 111 -9.58 23.24 -6.67
C GLY A 111 -9.85 24.12 -7.89
N VAL A 112 -9.36 25.38 -7.88
CA VAL A 112 -9.63 26.34 -8.95
C VAL A 112 -8.68 26.09 -10.12
N GLY A 113 -9.23 25.80 -11.31
CA GLY A 113 -8.45 25.61 -12.52
C GLY A 113 -7.73 26.89 -12.98
N THR A 114 -6.67 26.73 -13.79
CA THR A 114 -5.83 27.84 -14.29
C THR A 114 -6.64 28.91 -15.03
N ARG A 115 -7.61 28.49 -15.83
CA ARG A 115 -8.54 29.38 -16.55
C ARG A 115 -9.41 30.21 -15.60
N ALA A 116 -9.96 29.58 -14.55
CA ALA A 116 -10.81 30.25 -13.56
C ALA A 116 -9.98 31.20 -12.67
N LEU A 117 -8.74 30.84 -12.34
CA LEU A 117 -7.78 31.72 -11.66
C LEU A 117 -7.48 32.96 -12.49
N ALA A 118 -7.13 32.79 -13.77
CA ALA A 118 -6.85 33.89 -14.70
C ALA A 118 -8.03 34.88 -14.78
N GLY A 119 -9.26 34.36 -14.89
CA GLY A 119 -10.47 35.18 -14.87
C GLY A 119 -10.74 35.89 -13.53
N SER A 120 -10.28 35.32 -12.41
CA SER A 120 -10.46 35.90 -11.07
C SER A 120 -9.45 37.01 -10.76
N ILE A 121 -8.21 36.87 -11.26
CA ILE A 121 -7.13 37.86 -11.05
C ILE A 121 -7.03 38.88 -12.20
N GLY A 122 -7.74 38.66 -13.30
CA GLY A 122 -7.80 39.59 -14.44
C GLY A 122 -6.56 39.56 -15.33
N CYS A 123 -5.88 38.42 -15.45
CA CYS A 123 -4.68 38.26 -16.28
C CYS A 123 -4.89 37.21 -17.39
N PRO A 124 -3.99 37.12 -18.38
CA PRO A 124 -3.96 36.01 -19.34
C PRO A 124 -3.73 34.66 -18.66
N GLN A 125 -4.23 33.57 -19.25
CA GLN A 125 -4.08 32.22 -18.69
C GLN A 125 -2.61 31.81 -18.50
N GLU A 126 -1.75 32.11 -19.47
CA GLU A 126 -0.30 31.85 -19.38
C GLU A 126 0.36 32.53 -18.17
N GLU A 127 -0.13 33.71 -17.78
CA GLU A 127 0.40 34.44 -16.62
C GLU A 127 -0.03 33.79 -15.30
N ALA A 128 -1.27 33.28 -15.23
CA ALA A 128 -1.76 32.52 -14.09
C ALA A 128 -1.02 31.18 -13.92
N GLU A 129 -0.77 30.46 -15.02
CA GLU A 129 0.06 29.25 -15.03
C GLU A 129 1.50 29.54 -14.58
N GLY A 130 2.05 30.66 -15.05
CA GLY A 130 3.36 31.13 -14.60
C GLY A 130 3.41 31.43 -13.11
N LEU A 131 2.32 31.95 -12.50
CA LEU A 131 2.25 32.17 -11.05
C LEU A 131 2.22 30.86 -10.27
N ILE A 132 1.48 29.85 -10.75
CA ILE A 132 1.42 28.52 -10.11
C ILE A 132 2.79 27.85 -10.18
N LYS A 133 3.41 27.76 -11.37
CA LYS A 133 4.75 27.16 -11.53
C LYS A 133 5.81 27.83 -10.65
N ARG A 134 5.72 29.15 -10.48
CA ARG A 134 6.60 29.91 -9.59
C ARG A 134 6.33 29.58 -8.12
N ALA A 135 5.08 29.40 -7.71
CA ALA A 135 4.73 28.99 -6.35
C ALA A 135 5.17 27.54 -6.07
N GLU A 136 5.03 26.63 -7.02
CA GLU A 136 5.53 25.25 -6.91
C GLU A 136 7.05 25.20 -6.79
N ARG A 137 7.76 26.06 -7.51
CA ARG A 137 9.20 26.20 -7.31
C ARG A 137 9.55 26.72 -5.92
N ASP A 138 8.81 27.69 -5.37
CA ASP A 138 9.01 28.18 -4.00
C ASP A 138 8.85 27.01 -2.98
N VAL A 139 7.91 26.09 -3.22
CA VAL A 139 7.71 24.85 -2.44
C VAL A 139 8.92 23.92 -2.57
N ILE A 140 9.33 23.61 -3.81
CA ILE A 140 10.46 22.72 -4.11
C ILE A 140 11.77 23.22 -3.49
N GLU A 141 12.05 24.52 -3.60
CA GLU A 141 13.23 25.15 -3.02
C GLU A 141 13.20 25.12 -1.49
N SER A 142 12.02 25.05 -0.87
CA SER A 142 11.86 24.99 0.58
C SER A 142 12.15 23.61 1.18
N HIS A 143 12.10 22.55 0.37
CA HIS A 143 12.38 21.17 0.78
C HIS A 143 13.85 20.94 1.21
N GLY A 144 14.77 21.86 0.93
CA GLY A 144 16.17 21.77 1.41
C GLY A 144 16.83 20.41 1.18
N SER A 145 17.66 19.96 2.16
CA SER A 145 18.34 18.66 2.14
C SER A 145 17.43 17.49 2.54
N MET A 146 16.14 17.52 2.20
CA MET A 146 15.28 16.35 2.34
C MET A 146 15.80 15.23 1.45
N ASP A 147 15.92 14.03 2.03
CA ASP A 147 16.22 12.82 1.29
C ASP A 147 15.05 12.45 0.33
N LYS A 148 15.29 11.47 -0.55
CA LYS A 148 14.30 11.09 -1.57
C LYS A 148 13.04 10.49 -0.93
N THR A 149 13.19 9.69 0.12
CA THR A 149 12.08 9.06 0.85
C THR A 149 11.15 10.10 1.49
N GLN A 150 11.70 11.14 2.11
CA GLN A 150 10.94 12.24 2.71
C GLN A 150 10.19 13.04 1.63
N ARG A 151 10.78 13.22 0.45
CA ARG A 151 10.10 13.86 -0.69
C ARG A 151 8.97 13.00 -1.22
N ALA A 152 9.19 11.71 -1.44
CA ALA A 152 8.15 10.79 -1.90
C ALA A 152 7.00 10.69 -0.89
N ALA A 153 7.31 10.58 0.40
CA ALA A 153 6.31 10.60 1.47
C ALA A 153 5.53 11.93 1.50
N LEU A 154 6.22 13.05 1.32
CA LEU A 154 5.58 14.37 1.25
C LEU A 154 4.69 14.50 0.02
N VAL A 155 5.13 14.02 -1.14
CA VAL A 155 4.34 14.01 -2.38
C VAL A 155 3.09 13.16 -2.18
N ARG A 156 3.20 11.93 -1.69
CA ARG A 156 2.05 11.07 -1.36
C ARG A 156 1.09 11.75 -0.40
N LEU A 157 1.61 12.37 0.67
CA LEU A 157 0.82 13.12 1.65
C LEU A 157 0.15 14.36 1.01
N PHE A 158 0.81 15.03 0.09
CA PHE A 158 0.30 16.22 -0.61
C PHE A 158 -0.73 15.85 -1.68
N THR A 159 -0.58 14.70 -2.34
CA THR A 159 -1.57 14.10 -3.25
C THR A 159 -2.82 13.70 -2.48
N GLU A 160 -2.65 13.01 -1.33
CA GLU A 160 -3.76 12.72 -0.42
C GLU A 160 -4.43 14.04 0.04
N PHE A 161 -3.65 15.04 0.43
CA PHE A 161 -4.16 16.34 0.87
C PHE A 161 -4.96 17.07 -0.22
N LYS A 162 -4.48 17.05 -1.48
CA LYS A 162 -5.15 17.67 -2.63
C LYS A 162 -6.45 16.97 -3.03
N SER A 163 -6.55 15.65 -2.84
CA SER A 163 -7.74 14.88 -3.25
C SER A 163 -9.05 15.50 -2.74
N PRO A 164 -10.10 15.64 -3.58
CA PRO A 164 -11.40 16.17 -3.18
C PRO A 164 -12.08 15.34 -2.07
N GLN A 165 -11.79 14.04 -2.04
CA GLN A 165 -12.36 13.10 -1.06
C GLN A 165 -11.48 12.94 0.18
N SER A 166 -10.40 13.72 0.31
CA SER A 166 -9.45 13.55 1.40
C SER A 166 -10.10 13.71 2.78
N GLY A 167 -9.77 12.79 3.69
CA GLY A 167 -10.16 12.89 5.09
C GLY A 167 -9.58 14.13 5.81
N ALA A 168 -8.59 14.80 5.20
CA ALA A 168 -7.90 15.96 5.73
C ALA A 168 -8.85 17.08 6.16
N PHE A 169 -9.88 17.34 5.35
CA PHE A 169 -10.83 18.43 5.58
C PHE A 169 -12.17 17.96 6.14
N GLN A 170 -12.54 16.69 5.94
CA GLN A 170 -13.79 16.13 6.44
C GLN A 170 -13.78 15.94 7.96
N ALA A 171 -12.61 15.62 8.54
CA ALA A 171 -12.43 15.48 9.98
C ALA A 171 -12.15 16.83 10.69
N MET A 172 -12.14 17.94 9.96
CA MET A 172 -11.78 19.25 10.51
C MET A 172 -12.87 19.79 11.46
N ALA A 173 -12.44 20.23 12.65
CA ALA A 173 -13.33 20.85 13.61
C ALA A 173 -13.74 22.25 13.13
N VAL A 174 -14.96 22.37 12.61
CA VAL A 174 -15.57 23.65 12.24
C VAL A 174 -16.32 24.22 13.46
N PRO A 175 -16.13 25.51 13.81
CA PRO A 175 -16.86 26.11 14.92
C PRO A 175 -18.39 26.02 14.73
N PRO A 176 -19.16 25.54 15.73
CA PRO A 176 -20.62 25.38 15.58
C PRO A 176 -21.36 26.67 15.22
N ARG A 177 -20.87 27.81 15.72
CA ARG A 177 -21.41 29.15 15.43
C ARG A 177 -21.28 29.52 13.95
N LEU A 178 -20.18 29.12 13.30
CA LEU A 178 -19.95 29.32 11.88
C LEU A 178 -20.89 28.45 11.06
N GLU A 179 -21.00 27.16 11.42
CA GLU A 179 -21.88 26.22 10.73
C GLU A 179 -23.35 26.67 10.82
N GLU A 180 -23.81 27.09 12.00
CA GLU A 180 -25.17 27.58 12.21
C GLU A 180 -25.46 28.85 11.39
N ALA A 181 -24.52 29.80 11.36
CA ALA A 181 -24.66 31.03 10.57
C ALA A 181 -24.71 30.75 9.07
N LEU A 182 -23.86 29.85 8.57
CA LEU A 182 -23.92 29.40 7.19
C LEU A 182 -25.27 28.76 6.91
N ARG A 183 -25.71 27.79 7.71
CA ARG A 183 -27.01 27.13 7.53
C ARG A 183 -28.19 28.11 7.53
N HIS A 184 -28.14 29.12 8.39
CA HIS A 184 -29.14 30.18 8.44
C HIS A 184 -29.15 31.01 7.14
N ARG A 185 -27.98 31.45 6.66
CA ARG A 185 -27.83 32.17 5.37
C ARG A 185 -28.32 31.34 4.18
N LEU A 186 -28.06 30.03 4.23
CA LEU A 186 -28.49 29.05 3.23
C LEU A 186 -29.99 28.71 3.31
N LYS A 187 -30.72 29.21 4.32
CA LYS A 187 -32.12 28.85 4.62
C LYS A 187 -32.33 27.34 4.81
N LEU A 188 -31.33 26.62 5.33
CA LEU A 188 -31.43 25.20 5.66
C LEU A 188 -32.11 25.06 7.03
N ARG A 189 -33.18 24.25 7.09
CA ARG A 189 -34.00 24.06 8.30
C ARG A 189 -33.17 23.38 9.40
N GLN A 190 -33.15 23.93 10.62
CA GLN A 190 -32.42 23.32 11.74
C GLN A 190 -33.01 21.94 12.07
N GLY A 191 -32.21 20.88 11.92
CA GLY A 191 -32.47 19.57 12.49
C GLY A 191 -32.18 19.63 13.99
N GLY A 192 -33.18 19.29 14.82
CA GLY A 192 -33.12 19.45 16.27
C GLY A 192 -31.98 18.68 16.94
N GLY A 193 -30.98 19.41 17.42
CA GLY A 193 -30.02 18.93 18.40
C GLY A 193 -30.64 18.93 19.80
N LYS A 194 -30.60 17.78 20.47
CA LYS A 194 -30.91 17.67 21.91
C LYS A 194 -29.99 18.60 22.70
N ASN A 195 -30.58 19.53 23.44
CA ASN A 195 -29.89 20.26 24.50
C ASN A 195 -29.55 19.32 25.66
N PRO A 196 -28.31 19.34 26.20
CA PRO A 196 -28.06 18.88 27.55
C PRO A 196 -28.33 20.04 28.53
N GLY A 197 -29.13 19.76 29.57
CA GLY A 197 -29.18 20.57 30.79
C GLY A 197 -30.25 21.68 30.82
N LYS A 198 -31.39 21.37 31.44
CA LYS A 198 -31.89 22.11 32.62
C LYS A 198 -33.02 21.35 33.29
N ASP A 199 -32.83 21.10 34.57
CA ASP A 199 -33.72 20.45 35.51
C ASP A 199 -35.13 21.05 35.55
N VAL A 200 -36.10 20.22 35.93
CA VAL A 200 -36.94 20.33 37.14
C VAL A 200 -38.22 19.51 36.92
N THR A 201 -38.40 18.47 37.75
CA THR A 201 -39.67 17.76 37.91
C THR A 201 -40.69 18.63 38.67
N PRO A 202 -42.00 18.38 38.53
CA PRO A 202 -42.64 17.61 39.61
C PRO A 202 -43.73 16.60 39.18
N MET A 203 -43.89 15.64 40.09
CA MET A 203 -44.88 14.57 40.30
C MET A 203 -46.33 14.78 39.80
N GLU A 204 -47.01 13.71 39.33
CA GLU A 204 -47.89 12.86 40.15
C GLU A 204 -48.49 11.64 39.38
N LYS A 205 -48.42 10.45 40.01
CA LYS A 205 -49.41 9.34 40.19
C LYS A 205 -50.33 8.94 39.01
N LYS A 206 -50.60 7.66 38.70
CA LYS A 206 -50.84 6.47 39.56
C LYS A 206 -51.03 5.20 38.69
N GLN A 207 -50.56 4.04 39.20
CA GLN A 207 -51.13 2.66 39.15
C GLN A 207 -51.33 1.97 37.77
N GLY A 208 -50.97 0.69 37.54
CA GLY A 208 -50.37 -0.37 38.36
C GLY A 208 -50.60 -1.77 37.72
N LEU A 209 -49.68 -2.71 38.03
CA LEU A 209 -49.72 -4.20 37.95
C LEU A 209 -49.95 -4.87 36.58
N GLY A 210 -49.28 -5.94 36.17
CA GLY A 210 -48.41 -7.00 36.73
C GLY A 210 -48.37 -8.11 35.63
N MET A 211 -47.63 -9.21 35.63
CA MET A 211 -46.60 -9.85 36.44
C MET A 211 -46.10 -11.04 35.58
N VAL A 212 -44.81 -11.37 35.71
CA VAL A 212 -44.11 -12.54 35.12
C VAL A 212 -44.59 -13.84 35.81
N PRO A 213 -44.37 -15.05 35.24
CA PRO A 213 -43.15 -15.86 35.52
C PRO A 213 -42.61 -16.56 34.26
N GLY A 214 -41.35 -16.99 34.10
CA GLY A 214 -40.44 -17.67 35.04
C GLY A 214 -40.39 -19.16 34.67
N ASN A 215 -39.40 -19.60 33.87
CA ASN A 215 -38.16 -20.26 34.31
C ASN A 215 -38.23 -21.81 34.25
N GLN A 216 -37.28 -22.45 33.56
CA GLN A 216 -36.36 -23.48 34.10
C GLN A 216 -35.75 -24.38 33.01
N ARG A 217 -34.70 -25.08 33.43
CA ARG A 217 -33.42 -25.37 32.76
C ARG A 217 -33.11 -26.86 32.95
N LYS A 218 -32.17 -27.40 32.13
CA LYS A 218 -31.35 -28.64 32.35
C LYS A 218 -32.06 -29.98 32.03
N THR A 219 -31.44 -31.08 31.54
CA THR A 219 -30.03 -31.51 31.31
C THR A 219 -29.99 -32.85 30.53
N LYS A 220 -28.91 -33.05 29.74
CA LYS A 220 -28.10 -34.28 29.46
C LYS A 220 -28.75 -35.67 29.24
N GLY A 221 -28.30 -36.37 28.18
CA GLY A 221 -27.78 -37.75 28.31
C GLY A 221 -28.09 -38.79 27.20
N LYS A 222 -27.15 -38.97 26.26
CA LYS A 222 -26.65 -40.19 25.56
C LYS A 222 -27.54 -41.45 25.34
N SER A 223 -27.58 -41.94 24.09
CA SER A 223 -26.92 -43.19 23.59
C SER A 223 -27.73 -44.05 22.57
N ALA A 224 -26.96 -44.73 21.70
CA ALA A 224 -27.19 -46.04 21.04
C ALA A 224 -27.91 -46.15 19.66
N LEU A 225 -27.05 -46.25 18.63
CA LEU A 225 -26.99 -47.16 17.47
C LEU A 225 -28.01 -48.33 17.34
N ALA A 226 -28.59 -48.52 16.13
CA ALA A 226 -28.44 -49.72 15.24
C ALA A 226 -29.68 -50.11 14.35
N VAL A 227 -29.53 -49.87 13.03
CA VAL A 227 -29.76 -50.71 11.81
C VAL A 227 -30.96 -51.68 11.66
N LYS A 228 -31.73 -51.50 10.56
CA LYS A 228 -32.11 -52.45 9.46
C LYS A 228 -33.07 -51.74 8.47
N ALA A 229 -32.66 -51.30 7.27
CA ALA A 229 -32.59 -52.01 5.96
C ALA A 229 -33.92 -52.72 5.56
N GLY A 230 -34.49 -52.59 4.35
CA GLY A 230 -34.05 -52.03 3.08
C GLY A 230 -35.14 -52.20 2.01
N VAL A 231 -34.75 -51.99 0.73
CA VAL A 231 -35.54 -52.11 -0.52
C VAL A 231 -36.31 -50.84 -0.94
N ALA A 232 -35.57 -49.80 -1.32
CA ALA A 232 -36.07 -48.71 -2.19
C ALA A 232 -34.96 -48.00 -3.00
N CYS A 233 -33.68 -48.15 -2.63
CA CYS A 233 -32.58 -47.38 -3.23
C CYS A 233 -32.01 -47.93 -4.56
N ALA A 234 -32.33 -49.17 -4.96
CA ALA A 234 -31.74 -49.77 -6.16
C ALA A 234 -32.37 -49.27 -7.49
N ALA A 235 -33.63 -48.79 -7.46
CA ALA A 235 -34.30 -48.31 -8.68
C ALA A 235 -33.93 -46.86 -9.04
N VAL A 236 -33.57 -46.03 -8.05
CA VAL A 236 -33.20 -44.61 -8.26
C VAL A 236 -31.76 -44.49 -8.79
N ALA A 237 -30.86 -45.37 -8.37
CA ALA A 237 -29.47 -45.39 -8.85
C ALA A 237 -29.37 -45.82 -10.34
N ALA A 238 -30.21 -46.75 -10.81
CA ALA A 238 -30.17 -47.20 -12.20
C ALA A 238 -30.67 -46.13 -13.20
N VAL A 239 -31.61 -45.26 -12.79
CA VAL A 239 -32.09 -44.15 -13.61
C VAL A 239 -31.05 -43.02 -13.68
N ALA A 240 -30.35 -42.74 -12.58
CA ALA A 240 -29.28 -41.75 -12.55
C ALA A 240 -28.06 -42.19 -13.39
N VAL A 241 -27.64 -43.45 -13.30
CA VAL A 241 -26.53 -43.99 -14.12
C VAL A 241 -26.92 -44.08 -15.60
N GLY A 242 -28.17 -44.43 -15.91
CA GLY A 242 -28.68 -44.43 -17.28
C GLY A 242 -28.72 -43.02 -17.91
N ALA A 243 -29.09 -42.00 -17.13
CA ALA A 243 -29.06 -40.61 -17.58
C ALA A 243 -27.62 -40.11 -17.81
N VAL A 244 -26.68 -40.46 -16.93
CA VAL A 244 -25.26 -40.11 -17.06
C VAL A 244 -24.60 -40.80 -18.25
N LEU A 245 -24.88 -42.08 -18.49
CA LEU A 245 -24.36 -42.82 -19.66
C LEU A 245 -24.99 -42.37 -20.98
N LEU A 246 -26.25 -41.90 -20.97
CA LEU A 246 -26.89 -41.28 -22.13
C LEU A 246 -26.26 -39.91 -22.44
N PHE A 247 -25.92 -39.13 -21.40
CA PHE A 247 -25.20 -37.86 -21.53
C PHE A 247 -23.77 -38.04 -22.04
N GLN A 248 -23.08 -39.15 -21.70
CA GLN A 248 -21.76 -39.46 -22.23
C GLN A 248 -21.77 -40.00 -23.68
N ARG A 249 -22.89 -40.59 -24.15
CA ARG A 249 -23.02 -41.07 -25.54
C ARG A 249 -23.55 -40.03 -26.53
N LEU A 250 -24.26 -39.02 -26.04
CA LEU A 250 -24.54 -37.81 -26.79
C LEU A 250 -23.31 -36.92 -26.64
N GLY A 251 -22.33 -37.04 -27.54
CA GLY A 251 -21.07 -36.28 -27.52
C GLY A 251 -21.26 -34.76 -27.66
N VAL A 252 -21.89 -34.13 -26.66
CA VAL A 252 -21.88 -32.70 -26.43
C VAL A 252 -20.63 -32.45 -25.62
N THR A 253 -19.50 -32.32 -26.31
CA THR A 253 -18.37 -31.60 -25.76
C THR A 253 -18.87 -30.19 -25.47
N ALA A 254 -19.18 -29.91 -24.19
CA ALA A 254 -19.28 -28.53 -23.74
C ALA A 254 -17.89 -27.93 -23.94
N GLN A 255 -17.77 -27.18 -25.02
CA GLN A 255 -16.62 -26.33 -25.30
C GLN A 255 -16.44 -25.45 -24.06
N ALA A 256 -15.24 -25.41 -23.50
CA ALA A 256 -14.94 -24.46 -22.43
C ALA A 256 -15.25 -23.06 -22.99
N ALA A 257 -16.36 -22.49 -22.55
CA ALA A 257 -16.72 -21.14 -22.89
C ALA A 257 -15.86 -20.25 -21.99
N SER A 258 -14.80 -19.67 -22.56
CA SER A 258 -14.23 -18.44 -22.00
C SER A 258 -15.31 -17.38 -22.13
N THR A 259 -15.72 -16.78 -21.02
CA THR A 259 -16.60 -15.60 -21.05
C THR A 259 -15.72 -14.40 -20.79
N THR A 260 -15.64 -13.50 -21.75
CA THR A 260 -14.91 -12.23 -21.64
C THR A 260 -15.84 -11.23 -20.98
N THR A 261 -15.54 -10.82 -19.76
CA THR A 261 -16.24 -9.72 -19.09
C THR A 261 -15.45 -8.44 -19.30
N TYR A 262 -16.10 -7.29 -19.37
CA TYR A 262 -15.44 -6.00 -19.48
C TYR A 262 -15.76 -5.16 -18.24
N GLU A 263 -14.75 -4.62 -17.59
CA GLU A 263 -14.90 -3.66 -16.49
C GLU A 263 -14.58 -2.25 -16.98
N VAL A 264 -15.32 -1.26 -16.51
CA VAL A 264 -15.03 0.15 -16.77
C VAL A 264 -14.06 0.67 -15.72
N ALA A 265 -12.85 1.05 -16.15
CA ALA A 265 -11.85 1.67 -15.30
C ALA A 265 -11.57 3.11 -15.73
N ALA A 266 -11.18 3.98 -14.80
CA ALA A 266 -10.73 5.32 -15.11
C ALA A 266 -9.23 5.33 -15.44
N VAL A 267 -8.85 6.09 -16.47
CA VAL A 267 -7.46 6.41 -16.77
C VAL A 267 -6.92 7.30 -15.65
N SER A 268 -5.79 6.92 -15.07
CA SER A 268 -5.13 7.72 -14.04
C SER A 268 -3.90 8.42 -14.60
N TYR A 269 -3.39 9.45 -13.93
CA TYR A 269 -2.10 10.05 -14.26
C TYR A 269 -1.13 9.77 -13.12
N GLY A 270 0.07 9.30 -13.44
CA GLY A 270 1.07 8.96 -12.43
C GLY A 270 2.35 8.39 -13.03
N ASP A 271 3.15 7.82 -12.14
CA ASP A 271 4.50 7.37 -12.42
C ASP A 271 4.55 5.84 -12.39
N VAL A 272 5.34 5.25 -13.28
CA VAL A 272 5.62 3.81 -13.30
C VAL A 272 7.10 3.61 -12.99
N ASP A 273 7.39 2.98 -11.86
CA ASP A 273 8.75 2.69 -11.44
C ASP A 273 9.13 1.26 -11.86
N THR A 274 10.21 1.11 -12.63
CA THR A 274 10.79 -0.20 -12.88
C THR A 274 11.47 -0.66 -11.59
N THR A 275 10.92 -1.70 -10.96
CA THR A 275 11.38 -2.18 -9.66
C THR A 275 11.93 -3.60 -9.79
N ILE A 276 13.12 -3.83 -9.23
CA ILE A 276 13.70 -5.15 -9.03
C ILE A 276 13.39 -5.60 -7.62
N SER A 277 12.72 -6.74 -7.49
CA SER A 277 12.47 -7.37 -6.21
C SER A 277 13.36 -8.58 -5.99
N GLY A 278 13.82 -8.80 -4.77
CA GLY A 278 14.51 -10.04 -4.42
C GLY A 278 14.39 -10.39 -2.94
N SER A 279 14.39 -11.68 -2.64
CA SER A 279 14.31 -12.21 -1.29
C SER A 279 15.65 -12.79 -0.84
N GLY A 280 15.98 -12.64 0.44
CA GLY A 280 17.19 -13.20 1.02
C GLY A 280 17.08 -13.41 2.52
N THR A 281 18.17 -13.90 3.13
CA THR A 281 18.31 -14.00 4.59
C THR A 281 19.16 -12.87 5.13
N LEU A 282 18.75 -12.32 6.26
CA LEU A 282 19.50 -11.27 6.95
C LEU A 282 20.70 -11.85 7.69
N THR A 283 21.87 -11.28 7.42
CA THR A 283 23.15 -11.62 8.06
C THR A 283 23.66 -10.40 8.81
N PRO A 284 23.96 -10.50 10.11
CA PRO A 284 24.48 -9.36 10.88
C PRO A 284 25.83 -8.90 10.33
N LEU A 285 26.10 -7.60 10.47
CA LEU A 285 27.39 -7.02 10.06
C LEU A 285 28.52 -7.49 10.97
N SER A 286 28.26 -7.54 12.28
CA SER A 286 29.19 -8.06 13.28
C SER A 286 28.55 -9.23 14.04
N GLN A 287 29.23 -10.38 14.05
CA GLN A 287 28.83 -11.55 14.82
C GLN A 287 30.08 -12.30 15.27
N ASP A 288 30.16 -12.62 16.55
CA ASP A 288 31.28 -13.35 17.14
C ASP A 288 30.80 -14.46 18.07
N THR A 289 31.59 -15.53 18.11
CA THR A 289 31.43 -16.62 19.07
C THR A 289 32.57 -16.56 20.08
N LEU A 290 32.22 -16.26 21.34
CA LEU A 290 33.16 -16.30 22.45
C LEU A 290 33.46 -17.76 22.78
N THR A 291 34.74 -18.14 22.72
CA THR A 291 35.19 -19.51 22.96
C THR A 291 36.24 -19.57 24.05
N ALA A 292 36.29 -20.68 24.77
CA ALA A 292 37.29 -20.91 25.80
C ALA A 292 38.68 -21.13 25.18
N ALA A 293 39.67 -20.33 25.57
CA ALA A 293 41.05 -20.47 25.05
C ALA A 293 41.78 -21.72 25.59
N GLY A 294 41.28 -22.30 26.69
CA GLY A 294 41.86 -23.43 27.41
C GLY A 294 40.81 -24.10 28.30
N PRO A 295 41.19 -25.16 29.05
CA PRO A 295 40.27 -25.77 30.00
C PRO A 295 39.92 -24.80 31.13
N VAL A 296 38.64 -24.46 31.27
CA VAL A 296 38.12 -23.52 32.27
C VAL A 296 36.85 -24.08 32.93
N THR A 297 36.56 -23.64 34.15
CA THR A 297 35.29 -23.92 34.84
C THR A 297 34.52 -22.62 34.99
N LEU A 298 33.29 -22.55 34.49
CA LEU A 298 32.44 -21.36 34.61
C LEU A 298 32.04 -21.14 36.06
N THR A 299 32.23 -19.92 36.56
CA THR A 299 31.85 -19.52 37.93
C THR A 299 30.53 -18.76 37.96
N ALA A 300 30.24 -17.96 36.93
CA ALA A 300 28.98 -17.27 36.79
C ALA A 300 28.65 -16.95 35.33
N VAL A 301 27.35 -16.94 35.03
CA VAL A 301 26.77 -16.42 33.79
C VAL A 301 25.92 -15.22 34.18
N ASN A 302 26.28 -14.03 33.68
CA ASN A 302 25.71 -12.76 34.12
C ASN A 302 24.64 -12.21 33.17
N CYS A 303 24.51 -12.78 31.98
CA CYS A 303 23.55 -12.38 30.95
C CYS A 303 22.71 -13.58 30.50
N ALA A 304 21.58 -13.31 29.86
CA ALA A 304 20.74 -14.30 29.21
C ALA A 304 20.68 -14.07 27.69
N ALA A 305 20.30 -15.10 26.95
CA ALA A 305 19.97 -14.95 25.53
C ALA A 305 18.82 -13.95 25.36
N GLY A 306 19.00 -13.00 24.43
CA GLY A 306 18.13 -11.85 24.18
C GLY A 306 18.55 -10.56 24.90
N ASP A 307 19.50 -10.61 25.84
CA ASP A 307 19.95 -9.40 26.53
C ASP A 307 20.80 -8.51 25.61
N THR A 308 20.52 -7.20 25.63
CA THR A 308 21.36 -6.18 24.97
C THR A 308 22.40 -5.69 25.97
N VAL A 309 23.68 -5.83 25.63
CA VAL A 309 24.82 -5.47 26.47
C VAL A 309 25.75 -4.51 25.75
N GLY A 310 26.31 -3.55 26.50
CA GLY A 310 27.30 -2.63 25.97
C GLY A 310 28.69 -3.25 25.87
N SER A 311 29.54 -2.69 25.01
CA SER A 311 30.95 -3.09 24.90
C SER A 311 31.66 -3.12 26.27
N GLY A 312 32.42 -4.19 26.52
CA GLY A 312 33.15 -4.42 27.77
C GLY A 312 32.33 -5.01 28.92
N THR A 313 31.03 -5.25 28.73
CA THR A 313 30.19 -5.92 29.74
C THR A 313 30.61 -7.38 29.90
N VAL A 314 30.76 -7.85 31.14
CA VAL A 314 31.12 -9.25 31.44
C VAL A 314 29.90 -10.14 31.28
N ILE A 315 29.90 -10.97 30.23
CA ILE A 315 28.82 -11.92 29.91
C ILE A 315 28.93 -13.16 30.80
N ALA A 316 30.15 -13.68 30.98
CA ALA A 316 30.43 -14.84 31.82
C ALA A 316 31.81 -14.73 32.48
N THR A 317 31.95 -15.34 33.65
CA THR A 317 33.22 -15.48 34.36
C THR A 317 33.58 -16.95 34.52
N ALA A 318 34.85 -17.28 34.36
CA ALA A 318 35.38 -18.62 34.53
C ALA A 318 36.68 -18.59 35.36
N GLU A 319 37.09 -19.76 35.83
CA GLU A 319 38.38 -19.99 36.48
C GLU A 319 39.18 -21.00 35.64
N ASP A 320 40.43 -20.69 35.34
CA ASP A 320 41.29 -21.59 34.57
C ASP A 320 41.92 -22.70 35.45
N ALA A 321 42.67 -23.62 34.82
CA ALA A 321 43.35 -24.68 35.54
C ALA A 321 44.44 -24.20 36.53
N ALA A 322 44.87 -22.93 36.47
CA ALA A 322 45.82 -22.30 37.38
C ALA A 322 45.14 -21.54 38.53
N GLY A 323 43.81 -21.44 38.52
CA GLY A 323 43.01 -20.71 39.51
C GLY A 323 42.90 -19.21 39.21
N GLU A 324 43.21 -18.77 37.99
CA GLU A 324 43.06 -17.38 37.55
C GLU A 324 41.66 -17.15 36.96
N THR A 325 41.08 -15.98 37.30
CA THR A 325 39.76 -15.60 36.78
C THR A 325 39.86 -15.11 35.33
N VAL A 326 39.05 -15.70 34.46
CA VAL A 326 38.90 -15.33 33.05
C VAL A 326 37.53 -14.70 32.85
N GLU A 327 37.49 -13.49 32.30
CA GLU A 327 36.24 -12.78 32.00
C GLU A 327 35.96 -12.79 30.50
N TYR A 328 34.78 -13.26 30.12
CA TYR A 328 34.28 -13.18 28.75
C TYR A 328 33.46 -11.90 28.62
N THR A 329 33.97 -10.93 27.87
CA THR A 329 33.38 -9.60 27.72
C THR A 329 32.80 -9.40 26.33
N ALA A 330 31.76 -8.56 26.24
CA ALA A 330 31.19 -8.14 24.97
C ALA A 330 32.21 -7.32 24.16
N PRO A 331 32.56 -7.73 22.92
CA PRO A 331 33.55 -7.01 22.11
C PRO A 331 33.06 -5.63 21.65
N TYR A 332 31.76 -5.48 21.44
CA TYR A 332 31.06 -4.26 20.99
C TYR A 332 29.65 -4.23 21.59
N ASP A 333 28.88 -3.18 21.29
CA ASP A 333 27.47 -3.10 21.68
C ASP A 333 26.68 -4.18 20.93
N CYS A 334 26.24 -5.20 21.66
CA CYS A 334 25.73 -6.44 21.08
C CYS A 334 24.50 -6.98 21.81
N VAL A 335 23.74 -7.81 21.10
CA VAL A 335 22.70 -8.67 21.66
C VAL A 335 23.28 -10.07 21.83
N VAL A 336 23.07 -10.66 23.00
CA VAL A 336 23.43 -12.05 23.28
C VAL A 336 22.45 -12.96 22.53
N LEU A 337 22.92 -13.72 21.54
CA LEU A 337 22.08 -14.63 20.77
C LEU A 337 21.86 -15.95 21.52
N GLU A 338 22.93 -16.53 22.04
CA GLU A 338 22.91 -17.83 22.71
C GLU A 338 23.98 -17.90 23.79
N ILE A 339 23.66 -18.57 24.89
CA ILE A 339 24.61 -19.00 25.91
C ILE A 339 24.31 -20.48 26.18
N PRO A 340 25.05 -21.41 25.55
CA PRO A 340 24.78 -22.86 25.68
C PRO A 340 25.32 -23.47 26.97
N VAL A 341 25.89 -22.65 27.87
CA VAL A 341 26.65 -23.06 29.05
C VAL A 341 26.04 -22.49 30.33
N ALA A 342 26.20 -23.20 31.45
CA ALA A 342 25.73 -22.79 32.76
C ALA A 342 26.90 -22.59 33.75
N ALA A 343 26.62 -21.96 34.88
CA ALA A 343 27.58 -21.90 35.98
C ALA A 343 27.94 -23.33 36.45
N GLU A 344 29.20 -23.52 36.84
CA GLU A 344 29.84 -24.79 37.19
C GLU A 344 30.13 -25.75 36.00
N ASP A 345 29.81 -25.36 34.77
CA ASP A 345 30.20 -26.16 33.59
C ASP A 345 31.70 -26.08 33.34
N GLN A 346 32.28 -27.20 32.92
CA GLN A 346 33.69 -27.33 32.61
C GLN A 346 33.87 -27.36 31.10
N LEU A 347 34.53 -26.34 30.55
CA LEU A 347 34.74 -26.16 29.13
C LEU A 347 36.16 -26.52 28.71
N ALA A 348 36.29 -27.18 27.57
CA ALA A 348 37.56 -27.44 26.89
C ALA A 348 37.95 -26.29 25.96
N ALA A 349 39.20 -26.29 25.51
CA ALA A 349 39.68 -25.32 24.54
C ALA A 349 38.88 -25.39 23.24
N GLY A 350 38.35 -24.25 22.80
CA GLY A 350 37.52 -24.10 21.60
C GLY A 350 36.04 -24.35 21.82
N GLU A 351 35.60 -24.72 23.03
CA GLU A 351 34.16 -24.81 23.33
C GLU A 351 33.53 -23.42 23.43
N GLU A 352 32.29 -23.33 22.97
CA GLU A 352 31.51 -22.10 22.88
C GLU A 352 30.97 -21.70 24.25
N VAL A 353 31.18 -20.44 24.59
CA VAL A 353 30.69 -19.80 25.81
C VAL A 353 29.43 -18.98 25.52
N ALA A 354 29.46 -18.16 24.48
CA ALA A 354 28.33 -17.34 24.07
C ALA A 354 28.47 -16.91 22.62
N MET A 355 27.33 -16.76 21.94
CA MET A 355 27.25 -16.13 20.62
C MET A 355 26.64 -14.74 20.76
N VAL A 356 27.30 -13.73 20.17
CA VAL A 356 26.87 -12.33 20.24
C VAL A 356 26.76 -11.73 18.84
N MET A 357 25.82 -10.79 18.69
CA MET A 357 25.57 -10.07 17.45
C MET A 357 25.61 -8.57 17.69
N GLY A 358 26.30 -7.83 16.82
CA GLY A 358 26.38 -6.38 16.87
C GLY A 358 25.04 -5.70 16.63
N THR A 359 24.89 -4.50 17.18
CA THR A 359 23.76 -3.60 16.93
C THR A 359 24.04 -2.62 15.77
N ASP A 360 25.00 -2.96 14.90
CA ASP A 360 25.45 -2.16 13.76
C ASP A 360 24.61 -2.36 12.49
N GLY A 361 23.77 -3.40 12.45
CA GLY A 361 22.79 -3.65 11.39
C GLY A 361 22.98 -4.99 10.68
N PHE A 362 22.29 -5.15 9.55
CA PHE A 362 22.26 -6.39 8.78
C PHE A 362 22.59 -6.16 7.32
N THR A 363 22.98 -7.24 6.65
CA THR A 363 23.18 -7.32 5.22
C THR A 363 22.32 -8.43 4.63
N MET A 364 21.90 -8.27 3.39
CA MET A 364 21.14 -9.26 2.64
C MET A 364 21.73 -9.41 1.24
N GLY A 365 21.99 -10.65 0.85
CA GLY A 365 22.31 -10.99 -0.53
C GLY A 365 21.02 -11.06 -1.36
N ILE A 366 21.00 -10.37 -2.48
CA ILE A 366 19.87 -10.36 -3.42
C ILE A 366 20.37 -10.84 -4.79
N ALA A 367 19.68 -11.83 -5.35
CA ALA A 367 19.94 -12.30 -6.71
C ALA A 367 19.24 -11.38 -7.72
N VAL A 368 19.97 -10.94 -8.74
CA VAL A 368 19.48 -10.07 -9.81
C VAL A 368 19.87 -10.66 -11.17
N ASP A 369 19.01 -10.53 -12.17
CA ASP A 369 19.29 -10.98 -13.54
C ASP A 369 20.49 -10.22 -14.15
N GLU A 370 21.23 -10.88 -15.04
CA GLU A 370 22.34 -10.26 -15.77
C GLU A 370 21.89 -9.04 -16.58
N GLN A 371 20.66 -9.02 -17.10
CA GLN A 371 20.16 -7.91 -17.90
C GLN A 371 19.93 -6.65 -17.05
N ASP A 372 19.56 -6.83 -15.78
CA ASP A 372 19.14 -5.74 -14.90
C ASP A 372 20.28 -5.25 -13.98
N ILE A 373 21.35 -6.04 -13.80
CA ILE A 373 22.50 -5.68 -12.95
C ILE A 373 23.18 -4.38 -13.40
N GLY A 374 23.07 -4.03 -14.68
CA GLY A 374 23.60 -2.78 -15.24
C GLY A 374 22.89 -1.52 -14.74
N LEU A 375 21.66 -1.66 -14.24
CA LEU A 375 20.83 -0.57 -13.74
C LEU A 375 21.05 -0.29 -12.24
N ILE A 376 21.72 -1.20 -11.52
CA ILE A 376 21.93 -1.10 -10.06
C ILE A 376 23.26 -0.42 -9.73
N GLN A 377 23.23 0.51 -8.76
CA GLN A 377 24.40 1.23 -8.27
C GLN A 377 24.61 1.08 -6.76
N VAL A 378 25.87 1.07 -6.33
CA VAL A 378 26.22 1.13 -4.90
C VAL A 378 25.74 2.47 -4.31
N GLY A 379 25.10 2.42 -3.15
CA GLY A 379 24.47 3.56 -2.48
C GLY A 379 23.02 3.81 -2.88
N GLN A 380 22.47 3.05 -3.83
CA GLN A 380 21.06 3.11 -4.21
C GLN A 380 20.18 2.62 -3.05
N GLU A 381 19.04 3.27 -2.85
CA GLU A 381 18.08 2.93 -1.80
C GLU A 381 17.35 1.63 -2.12
N ALA A 382 17.10 0.81 -1.10
CA ALA A 382 16.31 -0.40 -1.21
C ALA A 382 15.30 -0.45 -0.06
N ALA A 383 14.03 -0.69 -0.39
CA ALA A 383 12.97 -0.85 0.61
C ALA A 383 12.88 -2.32 1.03
N PHE A 384 13.03 -2.59 2.33
CA PHE A 384 12.99 -3.94 2.88
C PHE A 384 11.68 -4.20 3.62
N THR A 385 11.15 -5.41 3.43
CA THR A 385 10.04 -5.94 4.22
C THR A 385 10.53 -7.19 4.94
N ILE A 386 10.44 -7.16 6.27
CA ILE A 386 10.90 -8.25 7.14
C ILE A 386 9.66 -8.92 7.73
N ASP A 387 9.46 -10.20 7.42
CA ASP A 387 8.24 -10.94 7.79
C ASP A 387 7.97 -10.95 9.31
N ALA A 388 9.03 -10.83 10.12
CA ALA A 388 8.98 -10.88 11.57
C ALA A 388 8.60 -9.54 12.24
N VAL A 389 8.47 -8.45 11.50
CA VAL A 389 8.22 -7.09 12.04
C VAL A 389 6.85 -6.59 11.57
N GLU A 390 5.94 -6.30 12.50
CA GLU A 390 4.57 -5.84 12.18
C GLU A 390 4.51 -4.38 11.66
N ASP A 391 5.55 -3.58 11.93
CA ASP A 391 5.60 -2.15 11.60
C ASP A 391 6.70 -1.83 10.57
N GLY A 392 6.26 -1.57 9.33
CA GLY A 392 6.92 -0.67 8.40
C GLY A 392 7.98 -1.28 7.47
N GLU A 393 7.98 -0.78 6.23
CA GLU A 393 9.10 -0.92 5.30
C GLU A 393 10.36 -0.30 5.95
N VAL A 394 11.44 -1.09 6.00
CA VAL A 394 12.74 -0.65 6.52
C VAL A 394 13.59 -0.20 5.34
N THR A 395 14.05 1.03 5.32
CA THR A 395 14.93 1.53 4.26
C THR A 395 16.38 1.11 4.49
N GLY A 396 17.00 0.54 3.47
CA GLY A 396 18.43 0.25 3.42
C GLY A 396 19.07 0.80 2.14
N ALA A 397 20.33 0.44 1.92
CA ALA A 397 21.06 0.84 0.72
C ALA A 397 21.93 -0.30 0.17
N ILE A 398 22.15 -0.30 -1.14
CA ILE A 398 23.07 -1.25 -1.79
C ILE A 398 24.50 -0.95 -1.33
N SER A 399 25.13 -1.89 -0.64
CA SER A 399 26.52 -1.77 -0.16
C SER A 399 27.52 -2.36 -1.13
N GLN A 400 27.13 -3.37 -1.91
CA GLN A 400 28.01 -4.03 -2.87
C GLN A 400 27.24 -4.57 -4.08
N VAL A 401 27.86 -4.50 -5.25
CA VAL A 401 27.35 -5.13 -6.49
C VAL A 401 28.42 -6.12 -6.98
N SER A 402 28.08 -7.41 -7.05
CA SER A 402 28.96 -8.43 -7.63
C SER A 402 28.59 -8.69 -9.09
N TYR A 403 29.47 -8.23 -9.98
CA TYR A 403 29.38 -8.50 -11.42
C TYR A 403 29.84 -9.91 -11.80
N ASN A 404 30.26 -10.73 -10.83
CA ASN A 404 30.64 -12.11 -11.08
C ASN A 404 29.37 -12.99 -10.99
N GLY A 405 28.74 -13.22 -12.13
CA GLY A 405 27.53 -14.04 -12.24
C GLY A 405 27.79 -15.50 -11.87
N SER A 406 26.84 -16.12 -11.18
CA SER A 406 26.83 -17.55 -10.88
C SER A 406 25.77 -18.24 -11.73
N SER A 407 26.14 -19.31 -12.44
CA SER A 407 25.23 -20.05 -13.33
C SER A 407 25.00 -21.47 -12.79
N ASN A 408 23.75 -21.80 -12.51
CA ASN A 408 23.30 -23.18 -12.21
C ASN A 408 22.34 -23.69 -13.32
N GLY A 409 22.66 -23.46 -14.60
CA GLY A 409 21.81 -23.84 -15.74
C GLY A 409 21.54 -22.70 -16.71
N SER A 410 20.29 -22.55 -17.16
CA SER A 410 19.85 -21.63 -18.23
C SER A 410 19.68 -20.15 -17.83
N ALA A 411 20.03 -19.77 -16.60
CA ALA A 411 19.95 -18.39 -16.12
C ALA A 411 21.23 -18.03 -15.36
N THR A 412 21.80 -16.86 -15.68
CA THR A 412 22.96 -16.28 -14.99
C THR A 412 22.43 -15.22 -14.03
N ALA A 413 22.68 -15.39 -12.73
CA ALA A 413 22.31 -14.40 -11.72
C ALA A 413 23.56 -13.73 -11.15
N CYS A 414 23.51 -12.41 -11.05
CA CYS A 414 24.44 -11.60 -10.27
C CYS A 414 23.94 -11.47 -8.83
N GLN A 415 24.86 -11.25 -7.90
CA GLN A 415 24.54 -11.06 -6.49
C GLN A 415 24.84 -9.62 -6.09
N ILE A 416 23.88 -8.93 -5.52
CA ILE A 416 24.11 -7.66 -4.85
C ILE A 416 23.98 -7.86 -3.35
N THR A 417 24.65 -7.01 -2.58
CA THR A 417 24.52 -6.97 -1.13
C THR A 417 23.89 -5.63 -0.76
N ALA A 418 22.80 -5.70 -0.03
CA ALA A 418 22.11 -4.55 0.50
C ALA A 418 22.24 -4.54 2.02
N GLN A 419 22.35 -3.35 2.62
CA GLN A 419 22.59 -3.14 4.04
C GLN A 419 21.43 -2.36 4.66
N ILE A 420 20.98 -2.81 5.83
CA ILE A 420 19.96 -2.16 6.64
C ILE A 420 20.52 -1.86 8.04
N GLY A 421 19.99 -0.83 8.69
CA GLY A 421 20.29 -0.53 10.08
C GLY A 421 19.80 -1.63 11.04
N TYR A 422 20.18 -1.53 12.31
CA TYR A 422 19.68 -2.43 13.34
C TYR A 422 18.18 -2.23 13.57
N VAL A 423 17.45 -3.34 13.57
CA VAL A 423 16.00 -3.39 13.82
C VAL A 423 15.79 -4.29 15.03
N GLU A 424 15.15 -3.74 16.06
CA GLU A 424 14.84 -4.50 17.29
C GLU A 424 13.88 -5.66 16.96
N GLY A 425 14.15 -6.84 17.53
CA GLY A 425 13.36 -8.04 17.26
C GLY A 425 13.73 -8.81 15.99
N VAL A 426 14.67 -8.31 15.19
CA VAL A 426 15.24 -9.02 14.04
C VAL A 426 16.48 -9.78 14.47
N TYR A 427 16.56 -11.05 14.06
CA TYR A 427 17.66 -11.95 14.39
C TYR A 427 18.31 -12.54 13.12
N PRO A 428 19.57 -12.99 13.20
CA PRO A 428 20.26 -13.60 12.05
C PRO A 428 19.49 -14.78 11.46
N GLY A 429 19.48 -14.86 10.14
CA GLY A 429 18.82 -15.94 9.41
C GLY A 429 17.31 -15.73 9.17
N MET A 430 16.72 -14.63 9.66
CA MET A 430 15.36 -14.25 9.28
C MET A 430 15.28 -13.91 7.78
N SER A 431 14.15 -14.25 7.17
CA SER A 431 13.85 -13.90 5.78
C SER A 431 13.43 -12.45 5.67
N ALA A 432 13.87 -11.80 4.60
CA ALA A 432 13.41 -10.49 4.21
C ALA A 432 13.29 -10.41 2.68
N SER A 433 12.46 -9.49 2.21
CA SER A 433 12.39 -9.10 0.81
C SER A 433 12.87 -7.67 0.66
N ALA A 434 13.49 -7.35 -0.46
CA ALA A 434 13.89 -6.01 -0.82
C ALA A 434 13.34 -5.64 -2.20
N GLN A 435 12.97 -4.38 -2.35
CA GLN A 435 12.56 -3.76 -3.60
C GLN A 435 13.51 -2.60 -3.92
N ILE A 436 13.99 -2.57 -5.15
CA ILE A 436 14.99 -1.62 -5.64
C ILE A 436 14.41 -0.98 -6.90
N VAL A 437 14.10 0.31 -6.82
CA VAL A 437 13.65 1.08 -7.98
C VAL A 437 14.87 1.39 -8.85
N VAL A 438 14.92 0.86 -10.07
CA VAL A 438 16.08 0.95 -10.98
C VAL A 438 15.92 1.92 -12.13
N GLU A 439 14.67 2.24 -12.50
CA GLU A 439 14.37 3.25 -13.51
C GLU A 439 13.08 3.96 -13.10
N GLU A 440 13.15 5.28 -12.93
CA GLU A 440 11.98 6.14 -12.79
C GLU A 440 11.47 6.36 -14.22
N SER A 441 10.50 5.56 -14.66
CA SER A 441 9.87 5.78 -15.95
C SER A 441 8.89 6.95 -15.81
N GLY A 442 8.97 7.90 -16.73
CA GLY A 442 8.41 9.25 -16.56
C GLY A 442 6.90 9.30 -16.25
N GLU A 443 6.43 10.48 -15.85
CA GLU A 443 5.02 10.71 -15.49
C GLU A 443 4.13 10.72 -16.75
N GLY A 444 3.01 9.98 -16.75
CA GLY A 444 2.12 9.89 -17.90
C GLY A 444 0.74 9.31 -17.57
N LEU A 445 -0.08 9.09 -18.61
CA LEU A 445 -1.38 8.45 -18.44
C LEU A 445 -1.16 6.96 -18.17
N LEU A 446 -1.72 6.47 -17.08
CA LEU A 446 -1.67 5.08 -16.65
C LEU A 446 -2.96 4.38 -16.99
N VAL A 447 -2.82 3.30 -17.74
CA VAL A 447 -3.91 2.38 -18.07
C VAL A 447 -3.54 0.97 -17.61
N PRO A 448 -4.51 0.16 -17.14
CA PRO A 448 -4.26 -1.24 -16.86
C PRO A 448 -3.71 -1.95 -18.11
N VAL A 449 -2.70 -2.79 -17.94
CA VAL A 449 -2.05 -3.50 -19.06
C VAL A 449 -3.08 -4.32 -19.85
N GLU A 450 -4.09 -4.88 -19.16
CA GLU A 450 -5.16 -5.67 -19.76
C GLU A 450 -6.05 -4.85 -20.72
N ALA A 451 -6.18 -3.53 -20.51
CA ALA A 451 -7.00 -2.65 -21.34
C ALA A 451 -6.38 -2.37 -22.72
N VAL A 452 -5.05 -2.52 -22.83
CA VAL A 452 -4.31 -2.27 -24.06
C VAL A 452 -4.28 -3.52 -24.91
N GLN A 453 -4.86 -3.44 -26.10
CA GLN A 453 -4.85 -4.50 -27.10
C GLN A 453 -3.90 -4.15 -28.24
N THR A 454 -3.27 -5.16 -28.83
CA THR A 454 -2.35 -4.99 -29.96
C THR A 454 -2.96 -5.59 -31.22
N SER A 455 -3.01 -4.81 -32.29
CA SER A 455 -3.41 -5.29 -33.62
C SER A 455 -2.31 -4.98 -34.63
N GLY A 456 -1.50 -5.99 -34.95
CA GLY A 456 -0.33 -5.80 -35.80
C GLY A 456 0.77 -5.08 -35.04
N ASP A 457 1.20 -3.92 -35.56
CA ASP A 457 2.25 -3.08 -34.96
C ASP A 457 1.68 -1.95 -34.08
N ASP A 458 0.35 -1.77 -34.05
CA ASP A 458 -0.32 -0.69 -33.32
C ASP A 458 -0.99 -1.19 -32.03
N SER A 459 -0.87 -0.40 -30.96
CA SER A 459 -1.53 -0.62 -29.67
C SER A 459 -2.76 0.30 -29.54
N PHE A 460 -3.86 -0.20 -28.98
CA PHE A 460 -5.11 0.56 -28.85
C PHE A 460 -5.93 0.10 -27.64
N LEU A 461 -6.87 0.93 -27.22
CA LEU A 461 -7.85 0.63 -26.18
C LEU A 461 -9.24 1.11 -26.58
N TYR A 462 -10.28 0.70 -25.85
CA TYR A 462 -11.66 1.15 -26.08
C TYR A 462 -12.11 2.10 -24.97
N LEU A 463 -12.68 3.24 -25.34
CA LEU A 463 -13.42 4.10 -24.41
C LEU A 463 -14.73 3.40 -24.00
N ALA A 464 -15.08 3.55 -22.72
CA ALA A 464 -16.32 3.04 -22.18
C ALA A 464 -17.54 3.71 -22.83
N PRO A 465 -18.72 3.05 -22.84
CA PRO A 465 -19.97 3.66 -23.29
C PRO A 465 -20.25 4.98 -22.56
N SER A 466 -20.96 5.91 -23.22
CA SER A 466 -21.25 7.24 -22.66
C SER A 466 -22.18 7.20 -21.43
N ASP A 467 -22.84 6.07 -21.19
CA ASP A 467 -23.69 5.77 -20.03
C ASP A 467 -23.02 4.83 -19.02
N GLY A 468 -21.78 4.39 -19.27
CA GLY A 468 -20.98 3.59 -18.34
C GLY A 468 -20.50 4.43 -17.16
N GLU A 469 -20.67 3.90 -15.95
CA GLU A 469 -20.04 4.45 -14.74
C GLU A 469 -18.78 3.63 -14.40
N GLU A 470 -17.83 4.25 -13.70
CA GLU A 470 -16.63 3.56 -13.20
C GLU A 470 -17.02 2.35 -12.32
N GLY A 471 -16.39 1.20 -12.58
CA GLY A 471 -16.71 -0.08 -11.95
C GLY A 471 -17.94 -0.80 -12.52
N ALA A 472 -18.52 -0.33 -13.64
CA ALA A 472 -19.54 -1.08 -14.35
C ALA A 472 -18.93 -2.32 -15.03
N GLU A 473 -19.62 -3.46 -14.92
CA GLU A 473 -19.24 -4.71 -15.57
C GLU A 473 -20.22 -5.04 -16.72
N TYR A 474 -19.69 -5.49 -17.85
CA TYR A 474 -20.45 -5.96 -19.02
C TYR A 474 -20.05 -7.39 -19.37
N GLU A 475 -21.03 -8.26 -19.64
CA GLU A 475 -20.75 -9.61 -20.16
C GLU A 475 -20.48 -9.60 -21.68
N GLU A 476 -19.85 -10.66 -22.18
CA GLU A 476 -19.59 -10.83 -23.61
C GLU A 476 -20.90 -10.86 -24.41
N GLY A 477 -21.15 -9.79 -25.19
CA GLY A 477 -22.36 -9.62 -26.01
C GLY A 477 -23.36 -8.58 -25.49
N ASP A 478 -23.20 -8.08 -24.26
CA ASP A 478 -23.96 -6.92 -23.75
C ASP A 478 -23.44 -5.58 -24.29
N ILE A 479 -22.20 -5.59 -24.76
CA ILE A 479 -21.50 -4.45 -25.32
C ILE A 479 -20.99 -4.78 -26.72
N ASP A 480 -21.29 -3.92 -27.69
CA ASP A 480 -20.79 -4.05 -29.06
C ASP A 480 -19.54 -3.19 -29.23
N LEU A 481 -18.37 -3.83 -29.17
CA LEU A 481 -17.07 -3.16 -29.31
C LEU A 481 -16.94 -2.40 -30.64
N SER A 482 -17.69 -2.78 -31.69
CA SER A 482 -17.62 -2.12 -32.99
C SER A 482 -18.30 -0.74 -33.03
N GLU A 483 -19.17 -0.46 -32.06
CA GLU A 483 -19.85 0.82 -31.88
C GLU A 483 -19.11 1.74 -30.88
N LEU A 484 -18.04 1.25 -30.25
CA LEU A 484 -17.23 2.02 -29.30
C LEU A 484 -16.11 2.79 -29.99
N THR A 485 -15.66 3.84 -29.32
CA THR A 485 -14.52 4.63 -29.82
C THR A 485 -13.22 3.91 -29.46
N GLN A 486 -12.51 3.47 -30.50
CA GLN A 486 -11.18 2.90 -30.40
C GLN A 486 -10.16 4.04 -30.40
N VAL A 487 -9.27 4.06 -29.41
CA VAL A 487 -8.18 5.04 -29.29
C VAL A 487 -6.86 4.32 -29.46
N THR A 488 -6.08 4.73 -30.46
CA THR A 488 -4.71 4.24 -30.66
C THR A 488 -3.78 4.92 -29.67
N VAL A 489 -2.93 4.14 -29.01
CA VAL A 489 -2.02 4.61 -27.95
C VAL A 489 -0.58 4.17 -28.24
N GLU A 490 0.38 5.03 -27.94
CA GLU A 490 1.80 4.64 -27.88
C GLU A 490 2.10 4.13 -26.47
N THR A 491 2.57 2.89 -26.38
CA THR A 491 2.89 2.22 -25.10
C THR A 491 4.31 2.55 -24.65
N GLY A 492 4.43 3.07 -23.44
CA GLY A 492 5.68 3.27 -22.71
C GLY A 492 5.90 2.17 -21.66
N ASP A 493 6.54 2.53 -20.57
CA ASP A 493 6.97 1.59 -19.53
C ASP A 493 5.80 1.02 -18.71
N SER A 494 6.02 -0.15 -18.11
CA SER A 494 5.01 -0.88 -17.34
C SER A 494 5.59 -1.46 -16.05
N ASP A 495 4.83 -1.36 -14.97
CA ASP A 495 5.13 -2.01 -13.68
C ASP A 495 4.55 -3.44 -13.58
N GLY A 496 3.98 -3.96 -14.67
CA GLY A 496 3.31 -5.26 -14.75
C GLY A 496 1.81 -5.24 -14.40
N SER A 497 1.27 -4.15 -13.83
CA SER A 497 -0.17 -3.96 -13.62
C SER A 497 -0.73 -2.82 -14.46
N TYR A 498 0.02 -1.73 -14.55
CA TYR A 498 -0.28 -0.53 -15.33
C TYR A 498 0.82 -0.26 -16.35
N LEU A 499 0.45 0.48 -17.39
CA LEU A 499 1.32 0.84 -18.50
C LEU A 499 1.14 2.33 -18.82
N LEU A 500 2.25 3.02 -19.03
CA LEU A 500 2.26 4.42 -19.46
C LEU A 500 1.81 4.50 -20.91
N VAL A 501 0.79 5.28 -21.21
CA VAL A 501 0.33 5.53 -22.56
C VAL A 501 0.43 7.00 -22.92
N THR A 502 0.82 7.26 -24.16
CA THR A 502 0.79 8.59 -24.76
C THR A 502 -0.19 8.59 -25.92
N CYS A 503 -1.20 9.47 -25.87
CA CYS A 503 -2.02 9.79 -27.03
C CYS A 503 -2.68 11.17 -26.87
N ASP A 504 -3.16 11.72 -27.98
CA ASP A 504 -3.83 13.03 -28.02
C ASP A 504 -5.33 12.95 -27.67
N GLU A 505 -5.90 11.75 -27.65
CA GLU A 505 -7.35 11.49 -27.56
C GLU A 505 -7.81 10.98 -26.18
N LEU A 506 -6.89 10.79 -25.23
CA LEU A 506 -7.15 10.31 -23.88
C LEU A 506 -6.66 11.33 -22.85
N SER A 507 -7.38 11.44 -21.73
CA SER A 507 -7.07 12.32 -20.61
C SER A 507 -7.31 11.61 -19.27
N GLU A 508 -6.72 12.16 -18.21
CA GLU A 508 -6.96 11.67 -16.85
C GLU A 508 -8.46 11.73 -16.51
N GLY A 509 -8.99 10.62 -15.99
CA GLY A 509 -10.39 10.46 -15.65
C GLY A 509 -11.29 9.95 -16.77
N ASP A 510 -10.76 9.75 -17.99
CA ASP A 510 -11.51 9.10 -19.06
C ASP A 510 -11.80 7.64 -18.69
N LEU A 511 -12.99 7.16 -19.05
CA LEU A 511 -13.41 5.80 -18.77
C LEU A 511 -13.04 4.88 -19.94
N ILE A 512 -12.33 3.80 -19.63
CA ILE A 512 -11.86 2.80 -20.59
C ILE A 512 -12.40 1.41 -20.21
N LEU A 513 -12.48 0.51 -21.18
CA LEU A 513 -12.86 -0.89 -20.95
C LEU A 513 -11.64 -1.77 -20.75
N VAL A 514 -11.66 -2.52 -19.66
CA VAL A 514 -10.67 -3.52 -19.28
C VAL A 514 -11.26 -4.91 -19.48
N PRO A 515 -10.76 -5.72 -20.43
CA PRO A 515 -11.23 -7.08 -20.65
C PRO A 515 -10.66 -8.03 -19.60
N HIS A 516 -11.53 -8.77 -18.92
CA HIS A 516 -11.17 -9.88 -18.05
C HIS A 516 -11.60 -11.21 -18.68
N LEU A 517 -10.64 -12.10 -18.88
CA LEU A 517 -10.88 -13.44 -19.41
C LEU A 517 -11.13 -14.40 -18.25
N THR A 518 -12.40 -14.66 -17.95
CA THR A 518 -12.73 -15.70 -16.96
C THR A 518 -12.85 -17.05 -17.65
N SER A 519 -11.88 -17.93 -17.39
CA SER A 519 -11.98 -19.34 -17.77
C SER A 519 -12.74 -20.11 -16.70
N THR A 520 -14.01 -20.44 -16.94
CA THR A 520 -14.71 -21.41 -16.09
C THR A 520 -14.21 -22.81 -16.40
N ALA A 521 -13.08 -23.21 -15.81
CA ALA A 521 -12.81 -24.62 -15.63
C ALA A 521 -13.76 -25.11 -14.52
N THR A 522 -14.86 -25.75 -14.90
CA THR A 522 -15.75 -26.44 -13.96
C THR A 522 -15.03 -27.65 -13.38
N GLY A 523 -14.10 -27.42 -12.46
CA GLY A 523 -13.58 -28.44 -11.56
C GLY A 523 -14.66 -28.77 -10.55
N SER A 524 -15.42 -29.85 -10.79
CA SER A 524 -16.30 -30.39 -9.77
C SER A 524 -15.43 -30.80 -8.58
N GLY A 525 -15.66 -30.17 -7.43
CA GLY A 525 -14.98 -30.48 -6.18
C GLY A 525 -15.05 -31.98 -5.86
N GLY A 526 -13.87 -32.58 -5.76
CA GLY A 526 -13.61 -33.83 -5.08
C GLY A 526 -12.28 -33.66 -4.36
N GLU A 527 -12.31 -33.75 -3.04
CA GLU A 527 -11.13 -33.90 -2.19
C GLU A 527 -10.18 -34.98 -2.75
N GLU A 528 -8.90 -34.83 -2.44
CA GLU A 528 -7.83 -35.84 -2.47
C GLU A 528 -6.88 -35.83 -3.69
N GLY A 529 -5.74 -35.13 -3.50
CA GLY A 529 -4.40 -35.53 -3.94
C GLY A 529 -4.08 -35.61 -5.45
N GLY A 530 -3.07 -34.86 -5.89
CA GLY A 530 -2.33 -35.21 -7.11
C GLY A 530 -1.72 -34.04 -7.87
N LEU A 531 -0.40 -34.03 -7.94
CA LEU A 531 0.41 -33.25 -8.88
C LEU A 531 0.06 -33.59 -10.35
N GLY A 532 0.07 -32.57 -11.21
CA GLY A 532 0.51 -32.69 -12.60
C GLY A 532 -0.47 -32.19 -13.69
N GLY A 533 0.05 -31.38 -14.62
CA GLY A 533 -0.49 -31.32 -15.98
C GLY A 533 -0.55 -29.94 -16.66
N PHE A 534 0.57 -29.24 -16.84
CA PHE A 534 0.67 -28.18 -17.85
C PHE A 534 0.84 -28.86 -19.23
N SER A 535 -0.20 -28.87 -20.05
CA SER A 535 -0.17 -29.38 -21.43
C SER A 535 -0.71 -28.31 -22.39
N GLY A 536 0.19 -27.62 -23.08
CA GLY A 536 -0.17 -26.61 -24.08
C GLY A 536 1.03 -25.91 -24.73
N MET A 537 2.01 -26.66 -25.24
CA MET A 537 3.01 -26.12 -26.17
C MET A 537 3.01 -26.97 -27.46
N PRO A 538 2.81 -26.37 -28.66
CA PRO A 538 2.88 -27.08 -29.92
C PRO A 538 4.35 -27.23 -30.34
N GLY A 539 4.89 -28.46 -30.24
CA GLY A 539 6.23 -28.77 -30.72
C GLY A 539 6.56 -30.24 -30.46
N GLY A 540 6.27 -31.10 -31.42
CA GLY A 540 6.46 -32.55 -31.29
C GLY A 540 7.93 -32.96 -31.17
N MET A 541 8.23 -33.73 -30.13
CA MET A 541 9.26 -34.78 -30.18
C MET A 541 8.72 -36.02 -29.47
N ASP A 542 8.59 -37.08 -30.26
CA ASP A 542 8.22 -38.45 -29.91
C ASP A 542 9.32 -39.10 -29.05
N PHE A 543 8.97 -39.58 -27.86
CA PHE A 543 9.76 -40.57 -27.12
C PHE A 543 8.83 -41.61 -26.52
N GLY A 544 8.80 -42.77 -27.18
CA GLY A 544 8.01 -43.92 -26.79
C GLY A 544 8.39 -44.53 -25.45
N ASP A 545 7.37 -45.13 -24.83
CA ASP A 545 7.36 -46.32 -23.99
C ASP A 545 8.60 -46.55 -23.10
N PHE A 546 8.59 -45.94 -21.90
CA PHE A 546 9.46 -46.34 -20.80
C PHE A 546 8.65 -46.92 -19.64
N ASP A 547 8.75 -48.24 -19.51
CA ASP A 547 8.18 -49.07 -18.46
C ASP A 547 8.99 -48.95 -17.16
N PHE A 548 8.38 -48.32 -16.14
CA PHE A 548 8.99 -48.05 -14.82
C PHE A 548 9.05 -49.26 -13.88
N SER A 549 8.74 -50.48 -14.33
CA SER A 549 8.70 -51.65 -13.44
C SER A 549 10.08 -52.25 -13.08
N ASN A 550 11.19 -51.72 -13.60
CA ASN A 550 12.54 -52.29 -13.39
C ASN A 550 13.65 -51.26 -13.03
N PHE A 551 13.33 -50.17 -12.33
CA PHE A 551 14.35 -49.20 -11.92
C PHE A 551 15.18 -49.69 -10.71
N ASP A 552 16.48 -49.94 -10.94
CA ASP A 552 17.47 -50.34 -9.93
C ASP A 552 18.28 -49.11 -9.46
N PRO A 553 18.12 -48.68 -8.19
CA PRO A 553 18.76 -47.47 -7.64
C PRO A 553 20.28 -47.61 -7.43
N SER A 554 20.89 -48.77 -7.72
CA SER A 554 22.33 -48.99 -7.60
C SER A 554 23.15 -48.54 -8.83
N THR A 555 22.50 -48.00 -9.87
CA THR A 555 23.15 -47.59 -11.12
C THR A 555 23.30 -46.08 -11.32
N MET A 556 22.99 -45.25 -10.30
CA MET A 556 23.31 -43.83 -10.39
C MET A 556 24.83 -43.57 -10.20
N PRO A 557 25.45 -42.76 -11.07
CA PRO A 557 26.88 -42.46 -10.99
C PRO A 557 27.22 -41.68 -9.71
N GLN A 558 28.13 -42.27 -8.92
CA GLN A 558 28.79 -41.64 -7.78
C GLN A 558 29.92 -40.70 -8.24
N GLY A 559 30.02 -39.52 -7.60
CA GLY A 559 31.25 -38.72 -7.48
C GLY A 559 31.34 -37.54 -8.45
N GLY A 560 31.69 -36.33 -8.03
CA GLY A 560 32.26 -35.86 -6.76
C GLY A 560 32.43 -34.33 -6.79
N SER A 561 33.12 -33.62 -5.89
CA SER A 561 33.67 -33.83 -4.54
C SER A 561 34.29 -32.47 -4.19
N PHE A 562 34.09 -31.94 -2.97
CA PHE A 562 35.07 -31.17 -2.17
C PHE A 562 34.48 -31.00 -0.76
N PRO A 563 35.25 -30.85 0.34
CA PRO A 563 36.70 -30.64 0.42
C PRO A 563 37.45 -31.55 1.42
N GLY A 564 38.75 -31.69 1.20
CA GLY A 564 39.69 -32.29 2.14
C GLY A 564 40.43 -31.24 2.97
N MET A 565 40.52 -31.49 4.27
CA MET A 565 41.39 -30.88 5.27
C MET A 565 41.62 -32.00 6.31
N GLY A 566 42.79 -32.41 6.75
CA GLY A 566 44.21 -32.17 6.49
C GLY A 566 44.97 -33.32 7.17
N GLY A 567 46.28 -33.47 6.93
CA GLY A 567 47.03 -34.72 7.12
C GLY A 567 47.24 -35.24 8.55
N GLY A 568 47.69 -36.49 8.62
CA GLY A 568 48.34 -37.11 9.78
C GLY A 568 49.40 -38.14 9.32
N ASN A 569 50.67 -37.86 9.66
CA ASN A 569 51.90 -38.71 9.59
C ASN A 569 52.22 -39.34 8.20
N VAL A 570 53.36 -39.07 7.55
CA VAL A 570 54.77 -39.08 7.98
C VAL A 570 55.58 -38.19 7.02
#